data_AF-A0A5U1PLE8-F1
#
_entry.id   AF-A0A5U1PLE8-F1
#
_cell.length_a   1.000
_cell.length_b   1.000
_cell.length_c   1.000
_cell.angle_alpha   90.00
_cell.angle_beta   90.00
_cell.angle_gamma   90.00
#
_symmetry.space_group_name_H-M   'P 1'
#
loop_
_entity.id
_entity.type
_entity.pdbx_description
1 polymer ?
#
loop_
_entity_poly.entity_id
_entity_poly.type
_entity_poly.pdbx_seq_one_letter_code
_entity_poly.pdbx_strand_id
1 'polypeptide(L)'
;MLKIICLALIIIVLGVYCIKFGPWYLSTQDADVWGQFGDFMGGVLNPILSFISICLLIRSVTLQVQSNSTLKQEIKRQELLEDYKKFEVRFFCLIESQDSNYNKLRIVIGNGADNDDESKGGGTKEPTLIEYRSNNAITFIDDNLSILVRAGIEKKRIIAWLESLDVDDHFFSLVRRFYLLVKLIDDKVESEKKAEQYELLINMTDEKLLTMIVILCEYFDWANVLYIKNSGIIEQAKMDDYISNYRN
;
A
#
# COMPACT_ATOMS: atom_id res chain seq x y z
N MET A 1 8.01 47.58 9.80
CA MET A 1 6.98 48.09 10.73
C MET A 1 7.54 48.31 12.15
N LEU A 2 7.88 47.28 12.93
CA LEU A 2 8.31 47.49 14.33
C LEU A 2 9.65 48.22 14.50
N LYS A 3 10.65 47.91 13.66
CA LYS A 3 11.92 48.66 13.63
C LYS A 3 11.70 50.16 13.41
N ILE A 4 10.67 50.52 12.66
CA ILE A 4 10.28 51.91 12.38
C ILE A 4 9.63 52.53 13.62
N ILE A 5 8.82 51.78 14.37
CA ILE A 5 8.21 52.22 15.64
C ILE A 5 9.29 52.48 16.70
N CYS A 6 10.27 51.58 16.84
CA CYS A 6 11.38 51.79 17.78
C CYS A 6 12.24 53.00 17.38
N LEU A 7 12.55 53.16 16.09
CA LEU A 7 13.27 54.33 15.58
C LEU A 7 12.48 55.64 15.82
N ALA A 8 11.17 55.62 15.57
CA ALA A 8 10.30 56.76 15.79
C ALA A 8 10.23 57.16 17.27
N LEU A 9 10.14 56.19 18.19
CA LEU A 9 10.18 56.46 19.63
C LEU A 9 11.49 57.13 20.05
N ILE A 10 12.64 56.66 19.56
CA ILE A 10 13.94 57.28 19.84
C ILE A 10 13.98 58.71 19.32
N ILE A 11 13.53 58.95 18.09
CA ILE A 11 13.48 60.28 17.47
C ILE A 11 12.53 61.21 18.23
N ILE A 12 11.40 60.71 18.72
CA ILE A 12 10.43 61.49 19.50
C ILE A 12 11.03 61.94 20.82
N VAL A 13 11.68 61.05 21.58
CA VAL A 13 12.28 61.43 22.87
C VAL A 13 13.42 62.44 22.66
N LEU A 14 14.25 62.25 21.63
CA LEU A 14 15.27 63.23 21.24
C LEU A 14 14.66 64.58 20.81
N GLY A 15 13.58 64.54 20.03
CA GLY A 15 12.88 65.74 19.56
C GLY A 15 12.25 66.54 20.69
N VAL A 16 11.56 65.88 21.62
CA VAL A 16 10.98 66.52 22.82
C VAL A 16 12.05 67.16 23.68
N TYR A 17 13.20 66.50 23.84
CA TYR A 17 14.33 67.06 24.57
C TYR A 17 14.90 68.32 23.86
N CYS A 18 15.16 68.25 22.56
CA CYS A 18 15.65 69.38 21.77
C CYS A 18 14.68 70.57 21.78
N ILE A 19 13.36 70.34 21.79
CA ILE A 19 12.35 71.40 21.89
C ILE A 19 12.36 72.06 23.28
N LYS A 20 12.55 71.28 24.35
CA LYS A 20 12.51 71.79 25.73
C LYS A 20 13.76 72.56 26.15
N PHE A 21 14.93 72.13 25.70
CA PHE A 21 16.21 72.67 26.16
C PHE A 21 16.99 73.43 25.08
N GLY A 22 16.64 73.23 23.79
CA GLY A 22 17.34 73.81 22.65
C GLY A 22 18.44 72.87 22.10
N PRO A 23 18.74 72.94 20.79
CA PRO A 23 19.63 71.97 20.12
C PRO A 23 21.09 72.03 20.56
N TRP A 24 21.54 73.12 21.18
CA TRP A 24 22.93 73.32 21.60
C TRP A 24 23.15 73.23 23.12
N TYR A 25 22.09 72.89 23.87
CA TYR A 25 22.13 72.90 25.34
C TYR A 25 23.06 71.87 25.94
N LEU A 26 23.12 70.65 25.41
CA LEU A 26 24.07 69.64 25.91
C LEU A 26 25.53 69.98 25.58
N SER A 27 25.80 70.71 24.49
CA SER A 27 27.15 71.03 24.05
C SER A 27 27.85 72.09 24.92
N THR A 28 27.10 72.80 25.75
CA THR A 28 27.59 73.89 26.62
C THR A 28 27.62 73.53 28.10
N GLN A 29 27.26 72.29 28.46
CA GLN A 29 27.08 71.84 29.84
C GLN A 29 28.11 70.78 30.25
N ASP A 30 28.32 70.67 31.56
CA ASP A 30 29.25 69.72 32.16
C ASP A 30 28.75 68.27 32.06
N ALA A 31 29.66 67.32 32.30
CA ALA A 31 29.42 65.88 32.18
C ALA A 31 28.23 65.36 33.01
N ASP A 32 27.90 66.02 34.13
CA ASP A 32 26.78 65.64 34.99
C ASP A 32 25.41 65.78 34.30
N VAL A 33 25.25 66.80 33.44
CA VAL A 33 24.00 67.03 32.68
C VAL A 33 23.83 65.98 31.58
N TRP A 34 24.94 65.52 30.99
CA TRP A 34 24.94 64.38 30.07
C TRP A 34 24.52 63.08 30.76
N GLY A 35 24.99 62.86 32.01
CA GLY A 35 24.55 61.74 32.85
C GLY A 35 23.04 61.76 33.10
N GLN A 36 22.49 62.89 33.55
CA GLN A 36 21.06 63.05 33.82
C GLN A 36 20.19 62.88 32.57
N PHE A 37 20.66 63.35 31.41
CA PHE A 37 19.97 63.12 30.14
C PHE A 37 19.96 61.64 29.74
N GLY A 38 21.11 60.97 29.88
CA GLY A 38 21.22 59.53 29.68
C GLY A 38 20.27 58.74 30.58
N ASP A 39 20.16 59.14 31.84
CA ASP A 39 19.24 58.53 32.82
C ASP A 39 17.76 58.74 32.44
N PHE A 40 17.39 59.92 31.95
CA PHE A 40 16.03 60.18 31.45
C PHE A 40 15.71 59.34 30.20
N MET A 41 16.62 59.33 29.22
CA MET A 41 16.48 58.54 27.99
C MET A 41 16.38 57.04 28.31
N GLY A 42 17.28 56.54 29.17
CA GLY A 42 17.29 55.15 29.61
C GLY A 42 16.06 54.79 30.43
N GLY A 43 15.62 55.67 31.33
CA GLY A 43 14.43 55.49 32.17
C GLY A 43 13.13 55.41 31.38
N VAL A 44 13.02 56.10 30.25
CA VAL A 44 11.82 56.07 29.39
C VAL A 44 11.92 54.99 28.31
N LEU A 45 13.05 54.91 27.60
CA LEU A 45 13.20 53.99 26.46
C LEU A 45 13.36 52.54 26.90
N ASN A 46 14.09 52.24 27.98
CA ASN A 46 14.31 50.84 28.38
C ASN A 46 13.00 50.12 28.71
N PRO A 47 12.10 50.65 29.57
CA PRO A 47 10.84 49.96 29.86
C PRO A 47 9.98 49.73 28.61
N ILE A 48 9.93 50.71 27.69
CA ILE A 48 9.16 50.61 26.44
C ILE A 48 9.76 49.55 25.52
N LEU A 49 11.08 49.58 25.30
CA LEU A 49 11.77 48.60 24.44
C LEU A 49 11.76 47.20 25.03
N SER A 50 11.91 47.07 26.35
CA SER A 50 11.78 45.78 27.06
C SER A 50 10.38 45.22 26.94
N PHE A 51 9.34 46.04 27.09
CA PHE A 51 7.95 45.60 26.89
C PHE A 51 7.68 45.15 25.45
N ILE A 52 8.13 45.92 24.46
CA ILE A 52 8.03 45.54 23.04
C ILE A 52 8.77 44.21 22.78
N SER A 53 9.94 44.02 23.38
CA SER A 53 10.73 42.79 23.26
C SER A 53 9.99 41.58 23.84
N ILE A 54 9.34 41.74 24.99
CA ILE A 54 8.50 40.69 25.59
C ILE A 54 7.31 40.37 24.68
N CYS A 55 6.60 41.38 24.16
CA CYS A 55 5.49 41.18 23.24
C CYS A 55 5.90 40.43 21.96
N LEU A 56 7.09 40.75 21.42
CA LEU A 56 7.65 40.02 20.27
C LEU A 56 7.98 38.58 20.61
N LEU A 57 8.62 38.35 21.75
CA LEU A 57 8.97 37.01 22.21
C LEU A 57 7.70 36.17 22.36
N ILE A 58 6.68 36.70 23.03
CA ILE A 58 5.38 36.03 23.16
C ILE A 58 4.81 35.70 21.79
N ARG A 59 4.77 36.67 20.86
CA ARG A 59 4.27 36.43 19.50
C ARG A 59 5.08 35.36 18.76
N SER A 60 6.41 35.38 18.89
CA SER A 60 7.30 34.40 18.27
C SER A 60 7.06 33.01 18.82
N VAL A 61 6.95 32.87 20.13
CA VAL A 61 6.66 31.59 20.80
C VAL A 61 5.29 31.07 20.37
N THR A 62 4.26 31.93 20.33
CA THR A 62 2.92 31.53 19.87
C THR A 62 2.95 31.04 18.42
N LEU A 63 3.64 31.74 17.51
CA LEU A 63 3.80 31.30 16.13
C LEU A 63 4.55 29.97 16.03
N GLN A 64 5.58 29.78 16.85
CA GLN A 64 6.34 28.53 16.89
C GLN A 64 5.49 27.35 17.41
N VAL A 65 4.69 27.57 18.45
CA VAL A 65 3.74 26.57 18.97
C VAL A 65 2.71 26.20 17.91
N GLN A 66 2.15 27.20 17.23
CA GLN A 66 1.19 26.98 16.14
C GLN A 66 1.83 26.18 15.01
N SER A 67 3.01 26.59 14.52
CA SER A 67 3.74 25.87 13.48
C SER A 67 4.06 24.43 13.88
N ASN A 68 4.49 24.19 15.12
CA ASN A 68 4.73 22.84 15.64
C ASN A 68 3.45 21.99 15.67
N SER A 69 2.30 22.57 16.03
CA SER A 69 1.03 21.83 16.02
C SER A 69 0.62 21.42 14.61
N THR A 70 0.75 22.32 13.63
CA THR A 70 0.50 22.03 12.21
C THR A 70 1.46 20.97 11.67
N LEU A 71 2.76 21.09 11.97
CA LEU A 71 3.76 20.09 11.57
C LEU A 71 3.45 18.71 12.14
N LYS A 72 3.06 18.62 13.42
CA LYS A 72 2.65 17.35 14.03
C LYS A 72 1.44 16.73 13.34
N GLN A 73 0.45 17.54 12.96
CA GLN A 73 -0.72 17.06 12.23
C GLN A 73 -0.35 16.56 10.83
N GLU A 74 0.54 17.29 10.15
CA GLU A 74 1.00 16.93 8.81
C GLU A 74 1.81 15.62 8.82
N ILE A 75 2.70 15.43 9.81
CA ILE A 75 3.44 14.17 10.00
C ILE A 75 2.47 13.00 10.18
N LYS A 76 1.45 13.13 11.04
CA LYS A 76 0.44 12.07 11.24
C LYS A 76 -0.32 11.75 9.94
N ARG A 77 -0.70 12.78 9.18
CA ARG A 77 -1.33 12.60 7.87
C ARG A 77 -0.41 11.87 6.90
N GLN A 78 0.87 12.22 6.91
CA GLN A 78 1.87 11.60 6.06
C GLN A 78 2.12 10.13 6.45
N GLU A 79 2.18 9.80 7.73
CA GLU A 79 2.28 8.41 8.22
C GLU A 79 1.13 7.55 7.69
N LEU A 80 -0.11 8.04 7.82
CA LEU A 80 -1.29 7.34 7.29
C LEU A 80 -1.23 7.14 5.77
N LEU A 81 -0.81 8.17 5.02
CA LEU A 81 -0.63 8.07 3.57
C LEU A 81 0.49 7.10 3.19
N GLU A 82 1.55 7.04 3.98
CA GLU A 82 2.68 6.16 3.71
C GLU A 82 2.31 4.70 4.00
N ASP A 83 1.53 4.43 5.04
CA ASP A 83 1.02 3.09 5.34
C ASP A 83 0.05 2.60 4.26
N TYR A 84 -0.82 3.48 3.74
CA TYR A 84 -1.65 3.18 2.58
C TYR A 84 -0.82 2.82 1.34
N LYS A 85 0.21 3.63 1.02
CA LYS A 85 1.13 3.33 -0.09
C LYS A 85 1.88 2.01 0.10
N LYS A 86 2.37 1.72 1.32
CA LYS A 86 3.05 0.45 1.63
C LYS A 86 2.13 -0.74 1.40
N PHE A 87 0.85 -0.61 1.74
CA PHE A 87 -0.15 -1.63 1.43
C PHE A 87 -0.30 -1.82 -0.09
N GLU A 88 -0.57 -0.75 -0.85
CA GLU A 88 -0.75 -0.83 -2.30
C GLU A 88 0.46 -1.45 -3.01
N VAL A 89 1.67 -1.00 -2.66
CA VAL A 89 2.90 -1.56 -3.24
C VAL A 89 3.03 -3.06 -2.94
N ARG A 90 2.76 -3.49 -1.71
CA ARG A 90 2.78 -4.92 -1.35
C ARG A 90 1.72 -5.71 -2.10
N PHE A 91 0.52 -5.15 -2.24
CA PHE A 91 -0.58 -5.77 -2.97
C PHE A 91 -0.20 -5.99 -4.44
N PHE A 92 0.24 -4.96 -5.15
CA PHE A 92 0.64 -5.09 -6.55
C PHE A 92 1.85 -6.01 -6.74
N CYS A 93 2.86 -5.97 -5.87
CA CYS A 93 3.97 -6.92 -5.93
C CYS A 93 3.53 -8.38 -5.73
N LEU A 94 2.51 -8.63 -4.91
CA LEU A 94 1.95 -9.98 -4.75
C LEU A 94 1.15 -10.42 -6.00
N ILE A 95 0.41 -9.52 -6.63
CA ILE A 95 -0.28 -9.78 -7.91
C ILE A 95 0.74 -10.13 -8.99
N GLU A 96 1.80 -9.33 -9.17
CA GLU A 96 2.86 -9.61 -10.14
C GLU A 96 3.57 -10.94 -9.85
N SER A 97 3.82 -11.24 -8.58
CA SER A 97 4.40 -12.51 -8.15
C SER A 97 3.46 -13.70 -8.44
N GLN A 98 2.15 -13.51 -8.29
CA GLN A 98 1.15 -14.51 -8.64
C GLN A 98 1.14 -14.75 -10.16
N ASP A 99 1.09 -13.70 -10.95
CA ASP A 99 1.10 -13.78 -12.42
C ASP A 99 2.39 -14.44 -12.94
N SER A 100 3.55 -14.07 -12.41
CA SER A 100 4.82 -14.72 -12.76
C SER A 100 4.86 -16.21 -12.42
N ASN A 101 4.21 -16.62 -11.31
CA ASN A 101 4.10 -18.03 -10.95
C ASN A 101 3.13 -18.78 -11.85
N TYR A 102 2.01 -18.13 -12.15
CA TYR A 102 1.00 -18.65 -13.04
C TYR A 102 1.59 -18.92 -14.43
N ASN A 103 2.38 -17.98 -14.94
CA ASN A 103 3.07 -18.10 -16.23
C ASN A 103 4.12 -19.22 -16.31
N LYS A 104 4.50 -19.80 -15.16
CA LYS A 104 5.42 -20.95 -15.08
C LYS A 104 4.70 -22.29 -14.96
N LEU A 105 3.39 -22.29 -14.73
CA LEU A 105 2.58 -23.50 -14.65
C LEU A 105 2.73 -24.29 -15.95
N ARG A 106 3.05 -25.57 -15.82
CA ARG A 106 3.07 -26.53 -16.92
C ARG A 106 2.46 -27.85 -16.48
N ILE A 107 1.82 -28.53 -17.40
CA ILE A 107 1.40 -29.93 -17.26
C ILE A 107 2.05 -30.73 -18.38
N VAL A 108 2.49 -31.93 -18.06
CA VAL A 108 3.16 -32.83 -19.00
C VAL A 108 2.32 -34.08 -19.13
N ILE A 109 1.91 -34.41 -20.35
CA ILE A 109 1.09 -35.58 -20.64
C ILE A 109 1.89 -36.51 -21.54
N GLY A 110 2.14 -37.73 -21.06
CA GLY A 110 2.72 -38.79 -21.87
C GLY A 110 1.65 -39.48 -22.69
N ASN A 111 1.78 -39.43 -24.02
CA ASN A 111 0.90 -40.20 -24.90
C ASN A 111 1.39 -41.65 -24.95
N GLY A 112 0.95 -42.47 -24.00
CA GLY A 112 1.12 -43.91 -24.03
C GLY A 112 0.10 -44.54 -24.97
N ALA A 113 0.27 -44.36 -26.29
CA ALA A 113 -0.35 -45.24 -27.26
C ALA A 113 0.59 -46.44 -27.46
N ASP A 114 0.49 -47.42 -26.57
CA ASP A 114 0.74 -48.81 -26.95
C ASP A 114 -0.32 -49.17 -27.99
N ASN A 115 -0.08 -48.77 -29.24
CA ASN A 115 -0.69 -49.44 -30.37
C ASN A 115 0.15 -50.70 -30.57
N ASP A 116 -0.38 -51.81 -30.06
CA ASP A 116 0.01 -53.18 -30.39
C ASP A 116 -0.20 -53.42 -31.89
N ASP A 117 0.61 -52.77 -32.73
CA ASP A 117 0.75 -53.15 -34.13
C ASP A 117 2.21 -53.56 -34.34
N GLU A 118 2.41 -54.88 -34.23
CA GLU A 118 3.62 -55.57 -34.62
C GLU A 118 3.94 -55.25 -36.09
N SER A 119 4.74 -54.21 -36.32
CA SER A 119 5.43 -54.04 -37.59
C SER A 119 6.84 -53.53 -37.35
N LYS A 120 7.75 -54.50 -37.45
CA LYS A 120 9.21 -54.42 -37.40
C LYS A 120 9.77 -53.15 -38.03
N GLY A 121 10.47 -52.36 -37.22
CA GLY A 121 11.34 -51.29 -37.69
C GLY A 121 12.06 -50.66 -36.51
N GLY A 122 13.35 -50.98 -36.35
CA GLY A 122 14.19 -50.47 -35.28
C GLY A 122 14.29 -48.94 -35.31
N GLY A 123 13.77 -48.31 -34.26
CA GLY A 123 13.91 -46.90 -33.96
C GLY A 123 13.20 -46.65 -32.63
N THR A 124 13.98 -46.40 -31.58
CA THR A 124 13.47 -46.06 -30.24
C THR A 124 12.61 -44.79 -30.37
N LYS A 125 11.29 -44.95 -30.47
CA LYS A 125 10.37 -43.81 -30.43
C LYS A 125 10.33 -43.33 -28.99
N GLU A 126 11.07 -42.25 -28.70
CA GLU A 126 10.89 -41.53 -27.46
C GLU A 126 9.40 -41.16 -27.32
N PRO A 127 8.78 -41.36 -26.15
CA PRO A 127 7.38 -40.99 -25.95
C PRO A 127 7.27 -39.48 -26.17
N THR A 128 6.46 -39.06 -27.14
CA THR A 128 6.19 -37.64 -27.39
C THR A 128 5.42 -37.09 -26.19
N LEU A 129 6.13 -36.47 -25.25
CA LEU A 129 5.54 -35.76 -24.12
C LEU A 129 4.96 -34.44 -24.64
N ILE A 130 3.65 -34.25 -24.50
CA ILE A 130 3.01 -32.98 -24.83
C ILE A 130 3.02 -32.11 -23.57
N GLU A 131 3.66 -30.94 -23.64
CA GLU A 131 3.70 -29.95 -22.57
C GLU A 131 2.66 -28.85 -22.86
N TYR A 132 1.73 -28.62 -21.94
CA TYR A 132 0.85 -27.46 -21.95
C TYR A 132 1.31 -26.47 -20.88
N ARG A 133 1.25 -25.16 -21.17
CA ARG A 133 1.65 -24.09 -20.25
C ARG A 133 0.50 -23.13 -19.94
N SER A 134 0.48 -22.60 -18.72
CA SER A 134 -0.41 -21.51 -18.24
C SER A 134 -1.86 -21.69 -18.69
N ASN A 135 -2.41 -20.76 -19.48
CA ASN A 135 -3.80 -20.78 -19.96
C ASN A 135 -4.15 -22.09 -20.69
N ASN A 136 -3.22 -22.64 -21.48
CA ASN A 136 -3.47 -23.88 -22.24
C ASN A 136 -3.51 -25.10 -21.32
N ALA A 137 -2.69 -25.11 -20.26
CA ALA A 137 -2.72 -26.14 -19.25
C ALA A 137 -4.06 -26.14 -18.50
N ILE A 138 -4.52 -24.94 -18.10
CA ILE A 138 -5.80 -24.81 -17.40
C ILE A 138 -6.97 -25.15 -18.31
N THR A 139 -6.95 -24.71 -19.57
CA THR A 139 -8.02 -25.04 -20.53
C THR A 139 -8.11 -26.55 -20.72
N PHE A 140 -6.97 -27.24 -20.81
CA PHE A 140 -6.96 -28.70 -20.84
C PHE A 140 -7.57 -29.32 -19.58
N ILE A 141 -7.18 -28.83 -18.39
CA ILE A 141 -7.73 -29.32 -17.12
C ILE A 141 -9.25 -29.10 -17.09
N ASP A 142 -9.69 -27.90 -17.43
CA ASP A 142 -11.09 -27.48 -17.42
C ASP A 142 -11.96 -28.35 -18.36
N ASP A 143 -11.53 -28.50 -19.61
CA ASP A 143 -12.24 -29.29 -20.61
C ASP A 143 -12.37 -30.76 -20.18
N ASN A 144 -11.27 -31.38 -19.72
CA ASN A 144 -11.29 -32.77 -19.28
C ASN A 144 -12.08 -32.96 -17.99
N LEU A 145 -11.94 -32.04 -17.03
CA LEU A 145 -12.68 -32.08 -15.78
C LEU A 145 -14.17 -32.02 -16.02
N SER A 146 -14.63 -31.15 -16.92
CA SER A 146 -16.05 -31.05 -17.29
C SER A 146 -16.62 -32.37 -17.82
N ILE A 147 -15.82 -33.15 -18.54
CA ILE A 147 -16.19 -34.48 -19.05
C ILE A 147 -16.26 -35.50 -17.91
N LEU A 148 -15.27 -35.50 -17.01
CA LEU A 148 -15.21 -36.44 -15.87
C LEU A 148 -16.38 -36.23 -14.90
N VAL A 149 -16.74 -34.97 -14.64
CA VAL A 149 -17.90 -34.60 -13.81
C VAL A 149 -19.21 -35.02 -14.49
N ARG A 150 -19.38 -34.74 -15.80
CA ARG A 150 -20.57 -35.19 -16.55
C ARG A 150 -20.71 -36.71 -16.60
N ALA A 151 -19.59 -37.44 -16.58
CA ALA A 151 -19.57 -38.89 -16.51
C ALA A 151 -19.88 -39.46 -15.11
N GLY A 152 -20.05 -38.60 -14.09
CA GLY A 152 -20.37 -39.00 -12.72
C GLY A 152 -19.22 -39.72 -12.03
N ILE A 153 -17.97 -39.43 -12.40
CA ILE A 153 -16.80 -40.08 -11.79
C ILE A 153 -16.60 -39.61 -10.36
N GLU A 154 -16.32 -40.55 -9.45
CA GLU A 154 -16.10 -40.23 -8.03
C GLU A 154 -15.02 -39.15 -7.81
N LYS A 155 -15.29 -38.23 -6.88
CA LYS A 155 -14.39 -37.11 -6.52
C LYS A 155 -12.96 -37.56 -6.22
N LYS A 156 -12.78 -38.72 -5.58
CA LYS A 156 -11.45 -39.29 -5.26
C LYS A 156 -10.62 -39.57 -6.52
N ARG A 157 -11.25 -40.07 -7.58
CA ARG A 157 -10.55 -40.38 -8.84
C ARG A 157 -10.19 -39.11 -9.59
N ILE A 158 -11.02 -38.07 -9.49
CA ILE A 158 -10.72 -36.74 -10.02
C ILE A 158 -9.53 -36.11 -9.29
N ILE A 159 -9.48 -36.20 -7.96
CA ILE A 159 -8.33 -35.72 -7.17
C ILE A 159 -7.05 -36.44 -7.59
N ALA A 160 -7.05 -37.77 -7.70
CA ALA A 160 -5.89 -38.53 -8.12
C ALA A 160 -5.42 -38.16 -9.54
N TRP A 161 -6.36 -37.85 -10.45
CA TRP A 161 -6.04 -37.35 -11.79
C TRP A 161 -5.42 -35.95 -11.74
N LEU A 162 -5.98 -35.02 -10.96
CA LEU A 162 -5.39 -33.68 -10.76
C LEU A 162 -3.98 -33.76 -10.17
N GLU A 163 -3.78 -34.58 -9.14
CA GLU A 163 -2.45 -34.80 -8.54
C GLU A 163 -1.45 -35.40 -9.54
N SER A 164 -1.90 -36.26 -10.47
CA SER A 164 -1.04 -36.81 -11.52
C SER A 164 -0.58 -35.77 -12.56
N LEU A 165 -1.32 -34.67 -12.70
CA LEU A 165 -0.99 -33.58 -13.61
C LEU A 165 -0.05 -32.54 -12.98
N ASP A 166 0.02 -32.47 -11.64
CA ASP A 166 0.83 -31.49 -10.92
C ASP A 166 2.28 -31.97 -10.75
N VAL A 167 3.05 -31.88 -11.83
CA VAL A 167 4.44 -32.38 -11.89
C VAL A 167 5.37 -31.72 -10.87
N ASP A 168 5.07 -30.49 -10.43
CA ASP A 168 5.97 -29.62 -9.68
C ASP A 168 5.28 -28.92 -8.47
N ASP A 169 4.22 -29.50 -7.89
CA ASP A 169 3.42 -28.91 -6.79
C ASP A 169 2.98 -27.44 -7.04
N HIS A 170 2.74 -27.11 -8.30
CA HIS A 170 2.37 -25.76 -8.72
C HIS A 170 0.96 -25.41 -8.25
N PHE A 171 0.05 -26.38 -8.11
CA PHE A 171 -1.32 -26.12 -7.67
C PHE A 171 -1.36 -25.55 -6.26
N PHE A 172 -0.61 -26.16 -5.33
CA PHE A 172 -0.48 -25.64 -3.97
C PHE A 172 0.15 -24.24 -3.97
N SER A 173 1.15 -24.02 -4.81
CA SER A 173 1.83 -22.73 -4.95
C SER A 173 0.89 -21.62 -5.46
N LEU A 174 0.00 -21.93 -6.41
CA LEU A 174 -1.01 -20.99 -6.92
C LEU A 174 -2.02 -20.60 -5.85
N VAL A 175 -2.59 -21.60 -5.17
CA VAL A 175 -3.55 -21.38 -4.07
C VAL A 175 -2.91 -20.58 -2.94
N ARG A 176 -1.67 -20.92 -2.56
CA ARG A 176 -0.96 -20.21 -1.49
C ARG A 176 -0.76 -18.74 -1.83
N ARG A 177 -0.37 -18.40 -3.05
CA ARG A 177 -0.16 -16.99 -3.46
C ARG A 177 -1.46 -16.21 -3.47
N PHE A 178 -2.54 -16.80 -3.99
CA PHE A 178 -3.86 -16.18 -3.95
C PHE A 178 -4.36 -16.00 -2.51
N TYR A 179 -4.21 -17.02 -1.67
CA TYR A 179 -4.50 -16.93 -0.23
C TYR A 179 -3.76 -15.77 0.45
N LEU A 180 -2.48 -15.56 0.15
CA LEU A 180 -1.70 -14.46 0.73
C LEU A 180 -2.25 -13.08 0.33
N LEU A 181 -2.79 -12.94 -0.88
CA LEU A 181 -3.47 -11.71 -1.32
C LEU A 181 -4.76 -11.48 -0.54
N VAL A 182 -5.61 -12.51 -0.44
CA VAL A 182 -6.86 -12.46 0.35
C VAL A 182 -6.55 -12.10 1.80
N LYS A 183 -5.57 -12.78 2.41
CA LYS A 183 -5.13 -12.50 3.77
C LYS A 183 -4.59 -11.07 3.95
N LEU A 184 -3.81 -10.57 2.98
CA LEU A 184 -3.28 -9.21 3.06
C LEU A 184 -4.42 -8.18 3.09
N ILE A 185 -5.45 -8.37 2.27
CA ILE A 185 -6.65 -7.53 2.28
C ILE A 185 -7.35 -7.66 3.63
N ASP A 186 -7.55 -8.89 4.11
CA ASP A 186 -8.24 -9.14 5.37
C ASP A 186 -7.57 -8.50 6.60
N ASP A 187 -6.24 -8.53 6.64
CA ASP A 187 -5.45 -8.06 7.77
C ASP A 187 -5.24 -6.54 7.77
N LYS A 188 -5.27 -5.89 6.59
CA LYS A 188 -4.85 -4.48 6.42
C LYS A 188 -5.93 -3.53 5.96
N VAL A 189 -7.02 -4.03 5.39
CA VAL A 189 -8.11 -3.20 4.87
C VAL A 189 -9.27 -3.20 5.86
N GLU A 190 -9.84 -2.01 6.09
CA GLU A 190 -11.03 -1.83 6.91
C GLU A 190 -12.22 -2.60 6.33
N SER A 191 -13.06 -3.19 7.18
CA SER A 191 -14.16 -4.07 6.77
C SER A 191 -15.09 -3.47 5.71
N GLU A 192 -15.33 -2.16 5.74
CA GLU A 192 -16.19 -1.46 4.78
C GLU A 192 -15.59 -1.43 3.35
N LYS A 193 -14.27 -1.43 3.23
CA LYS A 193 -13.55 -1.33 1.95
C LYS A 193 -13.03 -2.68 1.45
N LYS A 194 -13.16 -3.75 2.25
CA LYS A 194 -12.72 -5.10 1.86
C LYS A 194 -13.38 -5.57 0.57
N ALA A 195 -14.68 -5.33 0.42
CA ALA A 195 -15.41 -5.71 -0.78
C ALA A 195 -14.83 -5.03 -2.04
N GLU A 196 -14.54 -3.74 -1.99
CA GLU A 196 -13.91 -3.01 -3.10
C GLU A 196 -12.53 -3.59 -3.46
N GLN A 197 -11.73 -3.93 -2.44
CA GLN A 197 -10.40 -4.51 -2.66
C GLN A 197 -10.45 -5.95 -3.19
N TYR A 198 -11.44 -6.74 -2.77
CA TYR A 198 -11.69 -8.07 -3.35
C TYR A 198 -12.14 -7.98 -4.79
N GLU A 199 -13.03 -7.05 -5.13
CA GLU A 199 -13.41 -6.80 -6.51
C GLU A 199 -12.20 -6.41 -7.38
N LEU A 200 -11.32 -5.54 -6.87
CA LEU A 200 -10.08 -5.20 -7.55
C LEU A 200 -9.17 -6.42 -7.75
N LEU A 201 -8.97 -7.24 -6.71
CA LEU A 201 -8.18 -8.48 -6.80
C LEU A 201 -8.75 -9.42 -7.89
N ILE A 202 -10.07 -9.63 -7.90
CA ILE A 202 -10.74 -10.46 -8.90
C ILE A 202 -10.54 -9.91 -10.30
N ASN A 203 -10.78 -8.61 -10.51
CA ASN A 203 -10.67 -7.97 -11.82
C ASN A 203 -9.23 -7.92 -12.36
N MET A 204 -8.23 -7.94 -11.47
CA MET A 204 -6.80 -7.94 -11.84
C MET A 204 -6.23 -9.36 -12.00
N THR A 205 -6.94 -10.39 -11.54
CA THR A 205 -6.51 -11.79 -11.67
C THR A 205 -6.97 -12.34 -13.03
N ASP A 206 -6.09 -13.04 -13.74
CA ASP A 206 -6.46 -13.70 -15.00
C ASP A 206 -7.63 -14.69 -14.81
N GLU A 207 -8.57 -14.68 -15.75
CA GLU A 207 -9.78 -15.51 -15.70
C GLU A 207 -9.45 -17.01 -15.57
N LYS A 208 -8.47 -17.50 -16.33
CA LYS A 208 -8.08 -18.92 -16.28
C LYS A 208 -7.41 -19.25 -14.95
N LEU A 209 -6.56 -18.37 -14.43
CA LEU A 209 -6.01 -18.54 -13.10
C LEU A 209 -7.12 -18.63 -12.04
N LEU A 210 -8.12 -17.76 -12.12
CA LEU A 210 -9.24 -17.76 -11.17
C LEU A 210 -10.10 -19.03 -11.29
N THR A 211 -10.39 -19.50 -12.52
CA THR A 211 -10.96 -20.83 -12.80
C THR A 211 -10.19 -21.93 -12.09
N MET A 212 -8.86 -21.92 -12.19
CA MET A 212 -8.02 -22.94 -11.57
C MET A 212 -8.08 -22.86 -10.04
N ILE A 213 -8.08 -21.65 -9.46
CA ILE A 213 -8.26 -21.48 -8.00
C ILE A 213 -9.61 -22.06 -7.57
N VAL A 214 -10.68 -21.86 -8.34
CA VAL A 214 -12.00 -22.43 -8.06
C VAL A 214 -11.99 -23.95 -8.10
N ILE A 215 -11.42 -24.56 -9.15
CA ILE A 215 -11.26 -26.02 -9.26
C ILE A 215 -10.49 -26.55 -8.05
N LEU A 216 -9.34 -25.95 -7.73
CA LEU A 216 -8.53 -26.38 -6.60
C LEU A 216 -9.27 -26.20 -5.27
N CYS A 217 -10.08 -25.15 -5.14
CA CYS A 217 -10.91 -24.98 -3.96
C CYS A 217 -11.95 -26.09 -3.84
N GLU A 218 -12.61 -26.51 -4.92
CA GLU A 218 -13.64 -27.55 -4.84
C GLU A 218 -13.04 -28.93 -4.50
N TYR A 219 -11.89 -29.28 -5.06
CA TYR A 219 -11.32 -30.64 -4.94
C TYR A 219 -10.35 -30.85 -3.78
N PHE A 220 -9.65 -29.81 -3.30
CA PHE A 220 -8.67 -29.92 -2.23
C PHE A 220 -9.13 -29.25 -0.93
N ASP A 221 -8.77 -29.84 0.22
CA ASP A 221 -9.15 -29.35 1.55
C ASP A 221 -7.96 -28.78 2.34
N TRP A 222 -7.04 -28.08 1.66
CA TRP A 222 -5.91 -27.43 2.31
C TRP A 222 -6.37 -26.26 3.21
N ALA A 223 -5.62 -25.96 4.27
CA ALA A 223 -5.95 -24.84 5.17
C ALA A 223 -6.09 -23.49 4.42
N ASN A 224 -5.26 -23.27 3.41
CA ASN A 224 -5.32 -22.07 2.56
C ASN A 224 -6.59 -22.02 1.71
N VAL A 225 -7.04 -23.18 1.19
CA VAL A 225 -8.31 -23.30 0.45
C VAL A 225 -9.48 -22.97 1.35
N LEU A 226 -9.52 -23.56 2.55
CA LEU A 226 -10.61 -23.33 3.49
C LEU A 226 -10.72 -21.86 3.87
N TYR A 227 -9.59 -21.17 4.02
CA TYR A 227 -9.57 -19.74 4.25
C TYR A 227 -10.16 -18.94 3.08
N ILE A 228 -9.76 -19.24 1.84
CA ILE A 228 -10.29 -18.56 0.64
C ILE A 228 -11.81 -18.79 0.51
N LYS A 229 -12.31 -19.99 0.82
CA LYS A 229 -13.75 -20.26 0.84
C LYS A 229 -14.47 -19.42 1.89
N ASN A 230 -13.91 -19.37 3.10
CA ASN A 230 -14.52 -18.65 4.22
C ASN A 230 -14.46 -17.13 4.09
N SER A 231 -13.58 -16.58 3.24
CA SER A 231 -13.49 -15.14 3.02
C SER A 231 -14.63 -14.57 2.18
N GLY A 232 -15.43 -15.43 1.52
CA GLY A 232 -16.54 -15.02 0.65
C GLY A 232 -16.11 -14.42 -0.69
N ILE A 233 -14.81 -14.40 -1.01
CA ILE A 233 -14.29 -13.80 -2.25
C ILE A 233 -14.81 -14.51 -3.50
N ILE A 234 -15.02 -15.83 -3.43
CA ILE A 234 -15.48 -16.61 -4.59
C ILE A 234 -16.95 -16.31 -4.90
N GLU A 235 -17.78 -16.11 -3.88
CA GLU A 235 -19.18 -15.67 -4.03
C GLU A 235 -19.25 -14.27 -4.65
N GLN A 236 -18.37 -13.37 -4.19
CA GLN A 236 -18.28 -12.01 -4.73
C GLN A 236 -17.83 -11.98 -6.20
N ALA A 237 -17.00 -12.94 -6.63
CA ALA A 237 -16.57 -13.08 -8.02
C ALA A 237 -17.69 -13.55 -8.97
N LYS A 238 -18.91 -13.81 -8.46
CA LYS A 238 -20.02 -14.43 -9.21
C LYS A 238 -19.63 -15.75 -9.86
N MET A 239 -18.67 -16.44 -9.26
CA MET A 239 -18.20 -17.75 -9.74
C MET A 239 -18.99 -18.90 -9.15
N ASP A 240 -20.07 -18.63 -8.41
CA ASP A 240 -20.95 -19.65 -7.83
C ASP A 240 -21.58 -20.54 -8.91
N ASP A 241 -22.01 -19.93 -10.03
CA ASP A 241 -22.51 -20.68 -11.20
C ASP A 241 -21.41 -21.56 -11.81
N TYR A 242 -20.15 -21.10 -11.77
CA TYR A 242 -19.01 -21.86 -12.26
C TYR A 242 -18.63 -23.00 -11.32
N ILE A 243 -18.61 -22.78 -10.00
CA ILE A 243 -18.45 -23.84 -8.98
C ILE A 243 -19.49 -24.94 -9.15
N SER A 244 -20.75 -24.56 -9.45
CA SER A 244 -21.84 -25.53 -9.64
C SER A 244 -21.57 -26.51 -10.78
N ASN A 245 -20.83 -26.10 -11.82
CA ASN A 245 -20.46 -26.95 -12.95
C ASN A 245 -19.42 -28.03 -12.58
N TYR A 246 -18.73 -27.90 -11.44
CA TYR A 246 -17.73 -28.86 -10.98
C TYR A 246 -18.14 -29.64 -9.74
N ARG A 247 -19.36 -29.38 -9.22
CA ARG A 247 -19.98 -30.19 -8.18
C ARG A 247 -20.69 -31.38 -8.83
N ASN A 248 -20.23 -32.59 -8.50
CA ASN A 248 -20.98 -33.82 -8.71
C ASN A 248 -22.21 -33.88 -7.80
#